data_AF-A0A4U9D865-F1
#
_entry.id   AF-A0A4U9D865-F1
#
_cell.length_a   1.000
_cell.length_b   1.000
_cell.length_c   1.000
_cell.angle_alpha   90.00
_cell.angle_beta   90.00
_cell.angle_gamma   90.00
#
_symmetry.space_group_name_H-M   'P 1'
#
loop_
_entity.id
_entity.type
_entity.pdbx_description
1 polymer ?
#
loop_
_entity_poly.entity_id
_entity_poly.type
_entity_poly.pdbx_seq_one_letter_code
_entity_poly.pdbx_strand_id
1 'polypeptide(L)'
;MQQVGRYIAKEVLSRLKEQQLLTAYGLDELGGPFESIVEMACLMHDIGNPPFGHFGEAAINDWFSQRLAPDDAANEALPNDRCTVEVLRLRPGEASLNALRSKIRQDLCWFEGNAQGIRLVHTLMRMNLTWAQVGCILKYTRPAGGAVTRLPVTAI
;
A
#
# COMPACT_ATOMS: atom_id res chain seq x y z
N MET A 1 14.02 13.63 -4.92
CA MET A 1 12.54 13.60 -4.86
C MET A 1 11.97 14.82 -4.14
N GLN A 2 12.30 15.06 -2.87
CA GLN A 2 11.73 16.18 -2.10
C GLN A 2 11.84 17.56 -2.77
N GLN A 3 13.03 17.98 -3.23
CA GLN A 3 13.19 19.30 -3.86
C GLN A 3 12.36 19.46 -5.15
N VAL A 4 12.17 18.37 -5.90
CA VAL A 4 11.31 18.36 -7.09
C VAL A 4 9.84 18.48 -6.67
N GLY A 5 9.41 17.74 -5.64
CA GLY A 5 8.07 17.85 -5.08
C GLY A 5 7.77 19.27 -4.58
N ARG A 6 8.73 19.89 -3.89
CA ARG A 6 8.65 21.30 -3.46
C ARG A 6 8.46 22.23 -4.64
N TYR A 7 9.28 22.08 -5.68
CA TYR A 7 9.19 22.91 -6.88
C TYR A 7 7.83 22.79 -7.56
N ILE A 8 7.34 21.55 -7.73
CA ILE A 8 6.01 21.29 -8.32
C ILE A 8 4.91 21.92 -7.45
N ALA A 9 4.96 21.76 -6.14
CA ALA A 9 3.96 22.34 -5.24
C ALA A 9 3.91 23.87 -5.35
N LYS A 10 5.07 24.53 -5.38
CA LYS A 10 5.17 25.99 -5.59
C LYS A 10 4.63 26.41 -6.94
N GLU A 11 4.96 25.69 -8.01
CA GLU A 11 4.47 26.01 -9.35
C GLU A 11 2.94 25.88 -9.41
N VAL A 12 2.36 24.82 -8.83
CA VAL A 12 0.91 24.65 -8.75
C VAL A 12 0.25 25.83 -8.01
N LEU A 13 0.77 26.20 -6.85
CA LEU A 13 0.25 27.34 -6.08
C LEU A 13 0.40 28.68 -6.82
N SER A 14 1.52 28.89 -7.53
CA SER A 14 1.75 30.09 -8.34
C SER A 14 0.73 30.19 -9.47
N ARG A 15 0.50 29.11 -10.21
CA ARG A 15 -0.47 29.06 -11.31
C ARG A 15 -1.91 29.27 -10.84
N LEU A 16 -2.27 28.69 -9.69
CA LEU A 16 -3.58 28.91 -9.08
C LEU A 16 -3.76 30.36 -8.63
N LYS A 17 -2.70 31.00 -8.12
CA LYS A 17 -2.71 32.42 -7.76
C LYS A 17 -2.89 33.32 -8.97
N GLU A 18 -2.15 33.07 -10.05
CA GLU A 18 -2.27 33.80 -11.32
C GLU A 18 -3.68 33.72 -11.91
N GLN A 19 -4.34 32.57 -11.75
CA GLN A 19 -5.72 32.35 -12.19
C GLN A 19 -6.78 32.83 -11.18
N GLN A 20 -6.38 33.42 -10.04
CA GLN A 20 -7.28 33.84 -8.96
C GLN A 20 -8.15 32.68 -8.39
N LEU A 21 -7.63 31.45 -8.41
CA LEU A 21 -8.33 30.23 -7.99
C LEU A 21 -8.01 29.77 -6.57
N LEU A 22 -7.04 30.38 -5.87
CA LEU A 22 -6.65 29.94 -4.52
C LEU A 22 -7.82 29.98 -3.53
N THR A 23 -8.59 31.08 -3.51
CA THR A 23 -9.78 31.23 -2.65
C THR A 23 -10.88 30.27 -3.04
N ALA A 24 -11.11 30.11 -4.34
CA ALA A 24 -12.12 29.19 -4.86
C ALA A 24 -11.85 27.73 -4.44
N TYR A 25 -10.58 27.35 -4.30
CA TYR A 25 -10.16 26.02 -3.83
C TYR A 25 -9.82 25.96 -2.34
N GLY A 26 -10.00 27.06 -1.59
CA GLY A 26 -9.72 27.11 -0.15
C GLY A 26 -8.25 26.97 0.22
N LEU A 27 -7.32 27.35 -0.67
CA LEU A 27 -5.87 27.20 -0.49
C LEU A 27 -5.17 28.47 0.01
N ASP A 28 -5.87 29.60 0.14
CA ASP A 28 -5.28 30.90 0.52
C ASP A 28 -4.46 30.84 1.80
N GLU A 29 -5.01 30.18 2.82
CA GLU A 29 -4.39 30.02 4.14
C GLU A 29 -3.64 28.68 4.28
N LEU A 30 -3.71 27.81 3.26
CA LEU A 30 -3.17 26.44 3.28
C LEU A 30 -1.96 26.25 2.36
N GLY A 31 -1.47 27.30 1.69
CA GLY A 31 -0.30 27.19 0.80
C GLY A 31 0.96 26.62 1.48
N GLY A 32 1.24 27.05 2.72
CA GLY A 32 2.36 26.52 3.51
C GLY A 32 2.19 25.03 3.85
N PRO A 33 1.07 24.62 4.49
CA PRO A 33 0.76 23.22 4.71
C PRO A 33 0.78 22.36 3.44
N PHE A 34 0.26 22.86 2.31
CA PHE A 34 0.27 22.16 1.04
C PHE A 34 1.70 21.84 0.56
N GLU A 35 2.59 22.84 0.54
CA GLU A 35 4.01 22.62 0.20
C GLU A 35 4.66 21.61 1.17
N SER A 36 4.45 21.79 2.48
CA SER A 36 5.04 20.95 3.51
C SER A 36 4.61 19.48 3.40
N ILE A 37 3.31 19.22 3.18
CA ILE A 37 2.78 17.85 3.07
C ILE A 37 3.39 17.13 1.86
N VAL A 38 3.51 17.82 0.72
CA VAL A 38 4.12 17.26 -0.50
C VAL A 38 5.60 16.95 -0.27
N GLU A 39 6.34 17.85 0.36
CA GLU A 39 7.74 17.64 0.70
C GLU A 39 7.95 16.44 1.62
N MET A 40 7.16 16.36 2.70
CA MET A 40 7.27 15.26 3.67
C MET A 40 6.81 13.93 3.08
N ALA A 41 5.79 13.91 2.21
CA ALA A 41 5.40 12.71 1.50
C ALA A 41 6.51 12.22 0.56
N CYS A 42 7.18 13.13 -0.15
CA CYS A 42 8.33 12.81 -0.99
C CYS A 42 9.51 12.26 -0.17
N LEU A 43 9.70 12.69 1.07
CA LEU A 43 10.73 12.15 1.96
C LEU A 43 10.37 10.73 2.42
N MET A 44 9.10 10.48 2.74
CA MET A 44 8.63 9.21 3.30
C MET A 44 8.30 8.13 2.27
N HIS A 45 8.30 8.42 0.96
CA HIS A 45 7.77 7.50 -0.06
C HIS A 45 8.40 6.10 -0.07
N ASP A 46 9.67 5.98 0.31
CA ASP A 46 10.41 4.71 0.36
C ASP A 46 10.62 4.19 1.80
N ILE A 47 9.98 4.79 2.80
CA ILE A 47 10.24 4.48 4.22
C ILE A 47 9.92 3.03 4.59
N GLY A 48 9.00 2.39 3.86
CA GLY A 48 8.59 1.00 4.10
C GLY A 48 9.33 -0.04 3.27
N ASN A 49 10.26 0.37 2.40
CA ASN A 49 10.99 -0.58 1.55
C ASN A 49 11.90 -1.49 2.39
N PRO A 50 11.96 -2.80 2.08
CA PRO A 50 12.80 -3.73 2.81
C PRO A 50 14.27 -3.57 2.41
N PRO A 51 15.21 -4.20 3.15
CA PRO A 51 16.58 -4.35 2.66
C PRO A 51 16.59 -4.94 1.24
N PHE A 52 17.49 -4.44 0.39
CA PHE A 52 17.59 -4.83 -1.03
C PHE A 52 16.38 -4.47 -1.91
N GLY A 53 15.46 -3.60 -1.45
CA GLY A 53 14.34 -3.08 -2.25
C GLY A 53 13.49 -4.20 -2.84
N HIS A 54 13.22 -4.16 -4.15
CA HIS A 54 12.39 -5.15 -4.84
C HIS A 54 12.89 -6.60 -4.70
N PHE A 55 14.21 -6.83 -4.58
CA PHE A 55 14.72 -8.17 -4.31
C PHE A 55 14.33 -8.67 -2.92
N GLY A 56 14.30 -7.77 -1.93
CA GLY A 56 13.80 -8.07 -0.59
C GLY A 56 12.31 -8.38 -0.60
N GLU A 57 11.51 -7.60 -1.33
CA GLU A 57 10.07 -7.85 -1.50
C GLU A 57 9.82 -9.23 -2.14
N ALA A 58 10.52 -9.53 -3.24
CA ALA A 58 10.42 -10.82 -3.91
C ALA A 58 10.79 -11.97 -2.97
N ALA A 59 11.90 -11.86 -2.23
CA ALA A 59 12.32 -12.89 -1.29
C ALA A 59 11.30 -13.15 -0.18
N ILE A 60 10.70 -12.09 0.39
CA ILE A 60 9.65 -12.22 1.42
C ILE A 60 8.42 -12.91 0.82
N ASN A 61 7.94 -12.44 -0.33
CA ASN A 61 6.74 -12.95 -0.99
C ASN A 61 6.90 -14.41 -1.42
N ASP A 62 8.06 -14.77 -1.98
CA ASP A 62 8.38 -16.14 -2.40
C ASP A 62 8.42 -17.08 -1.21
N TRP A 63 9.06 -16.68 -0.11
CA TRP A 63 9.14 -17.49 1.10
C TRP A 63 7.76 -17.75 1.70
N PHE A 64 6.91 -16.72 1.80
CA PHE A 64 5.54 -16.90 2.28
C PHE A 64 4.70 -17.73 1.30
N SER A 65 4.85 -17.53 -0.01
CA SER A 65 4.09 -18.27 -1.04
C SER A 65 4.39 -19.77 -1.04
N GLN A 66 5.64 -20.17 -0.81
CA GLN A 66 6.00 -21.58 -0.66
C GLN A 66 5.35 -22.24 0.58
N ARG A 67 5.07 -21.46 1.63
CA ARG A 67 4.48 -21.96 2.88
C ARG A 67 2.97 -21.90 2.91
N LEU A 68 2.41 -20.85 2.32
CA LEU A 68 0.99 -20.53 2.42
C LEU A 68 0.24 -20.87 1.14
N ALA A 69 0.91 -21.11 0.01
CA ALA A 69 0.30 -21.50 -1.27
C ALA A 69 -1.00 -20.72 -1.58
N PRO A 70 -0.98 -19.37 -1.65
CA PRO A 70 -2.20 -18.56 -1.69
C PRO A 70 -3.15 -18.92 -2.85
N ASP A 71 -2.62 -19.45 -3.95
CA ASP A 71 -3.41 -19.94 -5.10
C ASP A 71 -4.38 -21.06 -4.73
N ASP A 72 -4.04 -21.93 -3.77
CA ASP A 72 -4.93 -23.01 -3.31
C ASP A 72 -6.10 -22.47 -2.47
N ALA A 73 -6.04 -21.21 -2.05
CA ALA A 73 -7.11 -20.53 -1.31
C ALA A 73 -8.00 -19.65 -2.19
N ALA A 74 -7.82 -19.68 -3.52
CA ALA A 74 -8.59 -18.86 -4.45
C ALA A 74 -10.05 -19.32 -4.60
N ASN A 75 -10.34 -20.60 -4.35
CA ASN A 75 -11.64 -21.22 -4.55
C ASN A 75 -12.08 -22.00 -3.29
N GLU A 76 -12.84 -23.08 -3.47
CA GLU A 76 -13.27 -23.97 -2.40
C GLU A 76 -12.12 -24.78 -1.79
N ALA A 77 -12.40 -25.41 -0.64
CA ALA A 77 -11.44 -26.24 0.05
C ALA A 77 -10.99 -27.43 -0.82
N LEU A 78 -9.69 -27.53 -1.04
CA LEU A 78 -9.07 -28.62 -1.81
C LEU A 78 -8.66 -29.77 -0.88
N PRO A 79 -8.81 -31.04 -1.30
CA PRO A 79 -8.31 -32.18 -0.53
C PRO A 79 -6.79 -32.13 -0.28
N ASN A 80 -6.04 -31.55 -1.22
CA ASN A 80 -4.58 -31.42 -1.18
C ASN A 80 -4.15 -29.95 -1.06
N ASP A 81 -4.70 -29.20 -0.10
CA ASP A 81 -4.25 -27.83 0.19
C ASP A 81 -2.77 -27.82 0.63
N ARG A 82 -1.90 -27.21 -0.19
CA ARG A 82 -0.45 -27.18 0.02
C ARG A 82 -0.02 -26.26 1.17
N CYS A 83 -0.93 -25.50 1.77
CA CYS A 83 -0.61 -24.67 2.92
C CYS A 83 0.01 -25.50 4.05
N THR A 84 1.17 -25.07 4.54
CA THR A 84 1.90 -25.72 5.65
C THR A 84 1.32 -25.35 7.02
N VAL A 85 0.53 -24.27 7.10
CA VAL A 85 -0.06 -23.77 8.35
C VAL A 85 -1.49 -24.33 8.47
N GLU A 86 -1.68 -25.29 9.38
CA GLU A 86 -2.94 -26.04 9.51
C GLU A 86 -4.17 -25.15 9.72
N VAL A 87 -4.07 -24.12 10.56
CA VAL A 87 -5.20 -23.21 10.85
C VAL A 87 -5.63 -22.37 9.63
N LEU A 88 -4.74 -22.21 8.64
CA LEU A 88 -4.98 -21.46 7.41
C LEU A 88 -5.43 -22.34 6.23
N ARG A 89 -5.49 -23.67 6.40
CA ARG A 89 -6.07 -24.56 5.38
C ARG A 89 -7.56 -24.35 5.26
N LEU A 90 -8.07 -24.31 4.04
CA LEU A 90 -9.51 -24.20 3.81
C LEU A 90 -10.22 -25.49 4.23
N ARG A 91 -11.41 -25.36 4.82
CA ARG A 91 -12.19 -26.49 5.35
C ARG A 91 -13.59 -26.54 4.73
N PRO A 92 -14.09 -27.72 4.32
CA PRO A 92 -15.46 -27.85 3.82
C PRO A 92 -16.48 -27.31 4.84
N GLY A 93 -17.47 -26.56 4.37
CA GLY A 93 -18.56 -26.04 5.22
C GLY A 93 -18.22 -24.78 6.05
N GLU A 94 -16.99 -24.28 6.04
CA GLU A 94 -16.56 -23.12 6.85
C GLU A 94 -16.43 -21.82 6.03
N ALA A 95 -17.46 -21.45 5.26
CA ALA A 95 -17.37 -20.37 4.26
C ALA A 95 -16.79 -19.03 4.78
N SER A 96 -17.24 -18.54 5.94
CA SER A 96 -16.78 -17.26 6.51
C SER A 96 -15.32 -17.31 6.97
N LEU A 97 -14.93 -18.40 7.64
CA LEU A 97 -13.55 -18.61 8.08
C LEU A 97 -12.63 -18.84 6.89
N ASN A 98 -13.08 -19.56 5.86
CA ASN A 98 -12.35 -19.74 4.61
C ASN A 98 -12.08 -18.40 3.92
N ALA A 99 -13.07 -17.51 3.85
CA ALA A 99 -12.86 -16.17 3.30
C ALA A 99 -11.77 -15.40 4.07
N LEU A 100 -11.69 -15.53 5.40
CA LEU A 100 -10.63 -14.94 6.21
C LEU A 100 -9.27 -15.63 5.95
N ARG A 101 -9.22 -16.96 5.90
CA ARG A 101 -8.01 -17.73 5.59
C ARG A 101 -7.43 -17.34 4.23
N SER A 102 -8.28 -17.24 3.20
CA SER A 102 -7.88 -16.80 1.87
C SER A 102 -7.30 -15.38 1.89
N LYS A 103 -7.96 -14.45 2.59
CA LYS A 103 -7.44 -13.08 2.75
C LYS A 103 -6.08 -13.05 3.45
N ILE A 104 -5.93 -13.77 4.57
CA ILE A 104 -4.66 -13.82 5.31
C ILE A 104 -3.54 -14.40 4.44
N ARG A 105 -3.80 -15.52 3.75
CA ARG A 105 -2.81 -16.15 2.86
C ARG A 105 -2.39 -15.19 1.75
N GLN A 106 -3.35 -14.52 1.12
CA GLN A 106 -3.08 -13.56 0.06
C GLN A 106 -2.28 -12.35 0.57
N ASP A 107 -2.70 -11.76 1.69
CA ASP A 107 -2.10 -10.55 2.27
C ASP A 107 -0.65 -10.78 2.70
N LEU A 108 -0.37 -11.91 3.37
CA LEU A 108 0.99 -12.28 3.80
C LEU A 108 1.93 -12.61 2.65
N CYS A 109 1.39 -12.97 1.48
CA CYS A 109 2.16 -13.26 0.26
C CYS A 109 2.31 -12.03 -0.66
N TRP A 110 1.78 -10.86 -0.26
CA TRP A 110 1.83 -9.61 -1.02
C TRP A 110 2.40 -8.48 -0.16
N PHE A 111 3.60 -8.70 0.39
CA PHE A 111 4.41 -7.64 0.96
C PHE A 111 4.78 -6.61 -0.11
N GLU A 112 4.63 -5.34 0.24
CA GLU A 112 4.88 -4.20 -0.63
C GLU A 112 5.31 -3.00 0.22
N GLY A 113 6.35 -2.28 -0.22
CA GLY A 113 6.97 -1.21 0.55
C GLY A 113 6.07 -0.02 0.89
N ASN A 114 5.17 0.41 0.00
CA ASN A 114 4.19 1.47 0.28
C ASN A 114 3.16 1.03 1.35
N ALA A 115 2.63 -0.19 1.24
CA ALA A 115 1.72 -0.76 2.24
C ALA A 115 2.42 -0.90 3.61
N GLN A 116 3.67 -1.37 3.60
CA GLN A 116 4.50 -1.42 4.80
C GLN A 116 4.80 -0.02 5.36
N GLY A 117 4.94 1.00 4.51
CA GLY A 117 5.12 2.39 4.91
C GLY A 117 3.97 2.91 5.78
N ILE A 118 2.72 2.61 5.40
CA ILE A 118 1.54 2.96 6.21
C ILE A 118 1.58 2.23 7.57
N ARG A 119 1.84 0.92 7.55
CA ARG A 119 1.98 0.12 8.78
C ARG A 119 3.08 0.67 9.69
N LEU A 120 4.19 1.12 9.11
CA LEU A 120 5.33 1.66 9.83
C LEU A 120 4.98 2.96 10.56
N VAL A 121 4.48 3.98 9.84
CA VAL A 121 4.24 5.29 10.45
C VAL A 121 3.11 5.28 11.48
N HIS A 122 2.09 4.44 11.27
CA HIS A 122 0.92 4.36 12.14
C HIS A 122 1.12 3.38 13.31
N THR A 123 1.42 2.12 13.02
CA THR A 123 1.33 1.04 14.02
C THR A 123 2.65 0.80 14.72
N LEU A 124 3.76 0.81 13.99
CA LEU A 124 5.09 0.47 14.54
C LEU A 124 5.76 1.67 15.21
N MET A 125 5.85 2.79 14.50
CA MET A 125 6.53 4.00 14.96
C MET A 125 5.61 4.95 15.72
N ARG A 126 4.29 4.79 15.59
CA ARG A 126 3.26 5.61 16.28
C ARG A 126 3.53 7.11 16.15
N MET A 127 3.86 7.56 14.94
CA MET A 127 4.30 8.93 14.69
C MET A 127 3.20 9.98 14.90
N ASN A 128 1.93 9.55 14.97
CA ASN A 128 0.76 10.43 15.19
C ASN A 128 0.71 11.60 14.18
N LEU A 129 0.97 11.29 12.90
CA LEU A 129 0.91 12.26 11.81
C LEU A 129 -0.55 12.69 11.54
N THR A 130 -0.72 13.85 10.92
CA THR A 130 -2.05 14.29 10.47
C THR A 130 -2.61 13.35 9.40
N TRP A 131 -3.94 13.27 9.31
CA TRP A 131 -4.61 12.46 8.27
C TRP A 131 -4.17 12.84 6.86
N ALA A 132 -4.01 14.13 6.58
CA ALA A 132 -3.53 14.61 5.29
C ALA A 132 -2.12 14.07 4.99
N GLN A 133 -1.23 14.07 5.99
CA GLN A 133 0.13 13.57 5.81
C GLN A 133 0.17 12.05 5.57
N VAL A 134 -0.62 11.26 6.30
CA VAL A 134 -0.73 9.81 6.09
C VAL A 134 -1.38 9.51 4.74
N GLY A 135 -2.40 10.29 4.34
CA GLY A 135 -3.06 10.14 3.04
C GLY A 135 -2.10 10.36 1.86
N CYS A 136 -1.20 11.34 1.97
CA CYS A 136 -0.25 11.64 0.89
C CYS A 136 0.85 10.59 0.69
N ILE A 137 1.05 9.67 1.63
CA ILE A 137 1.95 8.52 1.44
C ILE A 137 1.21 7.24 1.01
N LEU A 138 -0.13 7.25 0.96
CA LEU A 138 -0.93 6.14 0.43
C LEU A 138 -0.98 6.22 -1.10
N LYS A 139 0.09 5.73 -1.74
CA LYS A 139 0.25 5.80 -3.20
C LYS A 139 -0.70 4.87 -3.98
N TYR A 140 -1.07 3.74 -3.39
CA TYR A 140 -1.93 2.72 -4.01
C TYR A 140 -3.11 2.40 -3.11
N THR A 141 -4.26 2.14 -3.72
CA THR A 141 -5.52 1.84 -3.01
C THR A 141 -5.92 0.37 -3.10
N ARG A 142 -5.13 -0.46 -3.79
CA ARG A 142 -5.36 -1.90 -3.86
C ARG A 142 -5.00 -2.55 -2.51
N PRO A 143 -5.91 -3.29 -1.86
CA PRO A 143 -5.58 -4.06 -0.67
C PRO A 143 -4.71 -5.28 -1.03
N ALA A 144 -3.73 -5.61 -0.17
CA ALA A 144 -2.85 -6.76 -0.38
C ALA A 144 -3.62 -8.09 -0.38
N GLY A 145 -4.56 -8.29 0.54
CA GLY A 145 -5.49 -9.43 0.54
C GLY A 145 -6.61 -9.40 -0.53
N GLY A 146 -6.59 -8.48 -1.50
CA GLY A 146 -7.59 -8.36 -2.55
C GLY A 146 -7.47 -9.42 -3.63
N ALA A 147 -8.60 -9.90 -4.16
CA ALA A 147 -8.64 -10.84 -5.27
C ALA A 147 -7.83 -10.30 -6.45
N VAL A 148 -6.89 -11.12 -6.96
CA VAL A 148 -6.16 -10.80 -8.19
C VAL A 148 -7.13 -11.00 -9.35
N THR A 149 -7.89 -9.97 -9.75
CA THR A 149 -8.21 -9.87 -11.17
C THR A 149 -6.87 -9.66 -11.85
N ARG A 150 -6.28 -10.74 -12.37
CA ARG A 150 -5.11 -10.64 -13.26
C ARG A 150 -5.58 -9.79 -14.43
N LEU A 151 -5.34 -8.48 -14.37
CA LEU A 151 -5.37 -7.69 -15.60
C LEU A 151 -4.31 -8.35 -16.50
N PRO A 152 -4.66 -8.74 -17.74
CA PRO A 152 -3.68 -9.31 -18.64
C PRO A 152 -2.51 -8.34 -18.74
N VAL A 153 -1.29 -8.86 -18.54
CA VAL A 153 -0.06 -8.11 -18.74
C VAL A 153 0.09 -7.91 -20.25
N THR A 154 -0.61 -6.92 -20.78
CA THR A 154 -0.37 -6.34 -22.10
C THR A 154 -0.48 -4.83 -21.96
N ALA A 155 0.58 -4.23 -21.44
CA ALA A 155 1.06 -2.89 -21.76
C ALA A 155 2.23 -2.56 -20.81
N ILE A 156 3.46 -2.78 -21.27
CA ILE A 156 4.48 -1.76 -21.62
C ILE A 156 5.49 -2.49 -22.52
#